data_AF-A0A2K9DS43-F1
#
_entry.id   AF-A0A2K9DS43-F1
#
_cell.length_a   1.000
_cell.length_b   1.000
_cell.length_c   1.000
_cell.angle_alpha   90.00
_cell.angle_beta   90.00
_cell.angle_gamma   90.00
#
_symmetry.space_group_name_H-M   'P 1'
#
loop_
_entity.id
_entity.type
_entity.pdbx_description
1 polymer ?
#
loop_
_entity_poly.entity_id
_entity_poly.type
_entity_poly.pdbx_seq_one_letter_code
_entity_poly.pdbx_strand_id
1 'polypeptide(L)'
;MSHRVHTFRPLALAFSALLAGLLSLAVATPAWAHDELIGSSPAAGAQVDAMPDELTMTFSGVLLDEPGATEVVVTDAAGSSLTDGDPRLDGTRLTQPLSGTASGAVTVIWRVVSSDGHPVSGQYSFTVGTAGAGSETAPSIPAASPSTAVSAEADGGVPVLVWIVLGIAVAAALGALVAVLLRRSAPTPED
;
A
#
# COMPACT_ATOMS: atom_id res chain seq x y z
N MET A 1 -54.51 34.85 -12.13
CA MET A 1 -53.27 34.76 -11.35
C MET A 1 -52.80 33.30 -11.35
N SER A 2 -52.03 32.90 -12.36
CA SER A 2 -51.49 31.54 -12.48
C SER A 2 -49.99 31.60 -12.24
N HIS A 3 -49.56 31.03 -11.12
CA HIS A 3 -48.15 30.91 -10.76
C HIS A 3 -47.46 29.90 -11.70
N ARG A 4 -46.53 30.39 -12.54
CA ARG A 4 -45.55 29.53 -13.22
C ARG A 4 -44.48 29.14 -12.21
N VAL A 5 -44.70 28.03 -11.52
CA VAL A 5 -43.64 27.32 -10.79
C VAL A 5 -43.09 26.26 -11.76
N HIS A 6 -41.79 25.93 -11.65
CA HIS A 6 -41.10 24.78 -12.26
C HIS A 6 -40.14 25.02 -13.43
N THR A 7 -39.14 25.88 -13.27
CA THR A 7 -37.88 25.76 -14.04
C THR A 7 -36.63 25.58 -13.18
N PHE A 8 -36.71 25.73 -11.86
CA PHE A 8 -35.54 25.57 -10.96
C PHE A 8 -35.29 24.14 -10.48
N ARG A 9 -36.27 23.23 -10.58
CA ARG A 9 -36.14 21.82 -10.14
C ARG A 9 -35.12 20.99 -10.95
N PRO A 10 -35.04 21.08 -12.29
CA PRO A 10 -34.09 20.26 -13.06
C PRO A 10 -32.64 20.73 -12.88
N LEU A 11 -32.40 22.04 -12.69
CA LEU A 11 -31.06 22.59 -12.52
C LEU A 11 -30.48 22.21 -11.14
N ALA A 12 -31.30 22.23 -10.10
CA ALA A 12 -30.90 21.78 -8.76
C ALA A 12 -30.57 20.28 -8.72
N LEU A 13 -31.33 19.45 -9.45
CA LEU A 13 -31.07 18.02 -9.58
C LEU A 13 -29.77 17.73 -10.34
N ALA A 14 -29.51 18.45 -11.44
CA ALA A 14 -28.27 18.32 -12.20
C ALA A 14 -27.04 18.75 -11.39
N PHE A 15 -27.15 19.86 -10.65
CA PHE A 15 -26.07 20.33 -9.77
C PHE A 15 -25.81 19.37 -8.60
N SER A 16 -26.87 18.84 -7.99
CA SER A 16 -26.75 17.85 -6.90
C SER A 16 -26.13 16.54 -7.39
N ALA A 17 -26.47 16.08 -8.60
CA ALA A 17 -25.87 14.89 -9.20
C ALA A 17 -24.38 15.09 -9.52
N LEU A 18 -24.03 16.27 -10.05
CA LEU A 18 -22.64 16.64 -10.33
C LEU A 18 -21.81 16.73 -9.04
N LEU A 19 -22.35 17.39 -8.01
CA LEU A 19 -21.67 17.55 -6.72
C LEU A 19 -21.49 16.19 -6.02
N ALA A 20 -22.50 15.32 -6.06
CA ALA A 20 -22.39 13.95 -5.54
C ALA A 20 -21.34 13.13 -6.30
N GLY A 21 -21.27 13.26 -7.63
CA GLY A 21 -20.22 12.63 -8.45
C GLY A 21 -18.81 13.12 -8.08
N LEU A 22 -18.63 14.43 -7.91
CA LEU A 22 -17.35 15.01 -7.51
C LEU A 22 -16.92 14.58 -6.09
N LEU A 23 -17.86 14.55 -5.14
CA LEU A 23 -17.58 14.06 -3.79
C LEU A 23 -17.19 12.58 -3.78
N SER A 24 -17.72 11.78 -4.71
CA SER A 24 -17.39 10.36 -4.83
C SER A 24 -15.92 10.15 -5.27
N LEU A 25 -15.40 11.01 -6.13
CA LEU A 25 -13.99 10.97 -6.56
C LEU A 25 -13.02 11.42 -5.45
N ALA A 26 -13.48 12.25 -4.51
CA ALA A 26 -12.69 12.72 -3.39
C ALA A 26 -12.46 11.65 -2.29
N VAL A 27 -13.19 10.53 -2.34
CA VAL A 27 -13.05 9.37 -1.43
C VAL A 27 -12.37 8.20 -2.14
N ALA A 28 -11.52 8.45 -3.13
CA ALA A 28 -10.64 7.43 -3.66
C ALA A 28 -9.55 7.15 -2.61
N THR A 29 -9.74 6.11 -1.79
CA THR A 29 -8.67 5.59 -0.94
C THR A 29 -7.58 4.98 -1.82
N PRO A 30 -6.29 5.17 -1.53
CA PRO A 30 -5.23 4.47 -2.24
C PRO A 30 -5.47 2.97 -2.12
N ALA A 31 -5.60 2.28 -3.25
CA ALA A 31 -5.65 0.83 -3.28
C ALA A 31 -4.25 0.31 -2.92
N TRP A 32 -4.09 -0.29 -1.75
CA TRP A 32 -2.87 -1.01 -1.37
C TRP A 32 -2.83 -2.32 -2.16
N ALA A 33 -2.22 -2.27 -3.35
CA ALA A 33 -2.16 -3.39 -4.28
C ALA A 33 -0.84 -4.18 -4.22
N HIS A 34 0.12 -3.76 -3.40
CA HIS A 34 1.40 -4.45 -3.29
C HIS A 34 1.34 -5.53 -2.20
N ASP A 35 1.81 -6.73 -2.51
CA ASP A 35 1.94 -7.76 -1.49
C ASP A 35 3.02 -7.35 -0.48
N GLU A 36 2.71 -7.49 0.79
CA GLU A 36 3.61 -7.17 1.90
C GLU A 36 3.79 -8.39 2.79
N LEU A 37 4.95 -8.47 3.45
CA LEU A 37 5.17 -9.46 4.50
C LEU A 37 4.33 -9.07 5.72
N ILE A 38 3.30 -9.85 6.02
CA ILE A 38 2.39 -9.59 7.14
C ILE A 38 2.71 -10.43 8.39
N GLY A 39 3.56 -11.45 8.26
CA GLY A 39 4.01 -12.24 9.39
C GLY A 39 5.12 -13.23 9.06
N SER A 40 5.89 -13.62 10.07
CA SER A 40 6.94 -14.62 9.94
C SER A 40 7.04 -15.51 11.19
N SER A 41 7.59 -16.70 11.01
CA SER A 41 7.99 -17.62 12.07
C SER A 41 9.40 -18.12 11.76
N PRO A 42 10.42 -17.81 12.59
CA PRO A 42 10.37 -16.91 13.74
C PRO A 42 9.92 -15.48 13.39
N ALA A 43 9.26 -14.81 14.33
CA ALA A 43 8.85 -13.42 14.15
C ALA A 43 10.06 -12.48 14.10
N ALA A 44 9.93 -11.34 13.42
CA ALA A 44 10.96 -10.30 13.43
C ALA A 44 11.28 -9.86 14.87
N GLY A 45 12.57 -9.88 15.23
CA GLY A 45 13.07 -9.58 16.57
C GLY A 45 12.85 -10.69 17.61
N ALA A 46 12.28 -11.84 17.22
CA ALA A 46 12.04 -12.94 18.14
C ALA A 46 13.35 -13.51 18.70
N GLN A 47 13.27 -14.05 19.91
CA GLN A 47 14.32 -14.87 20.52
C GLN A 47 13.81 -16.30 20.55
N VAL A 48 14.57 -17.21 19.96
CA VAL A 48 14.26 -18.64 19.93
C VAL A 48 15.37 -19.41 20.63
N ASP A 49 15.01 -20.46 21.37
CA ASP A 49 16.00 -21.22 22.15
C ASP A 49 16.99 -21.99 21.27
N ALA A 50 16.51 -22.46 20.12
CA ALA A 50 17.29 -23.23 19.15
C ALA A 50 16.95 -22.80 17.72
N MET A 51 17.88 -23.10 16.81
CA MET A 51 17.69 -22.87 15.38
C MET A 51 16.52 -23.72 14.88
N PRO A 52 15.51 -23.15 14.21
CA PRO A 52 14.42 -23.94 13.63
C PRO A 52 14.89 -24.63 12.35
N ASP A 53 14.25 -25.76 12.01
CA ASP A 53 14.53 -26.51 10.78
C ASP A 53 14.06 -25.77 9.51
N GLU A 54 13.11 -24.85 9.66
CA GLU A 54 12.57 -24.01 8.59
C GLU A 54 12.11 -22.66 9.13
N LEU A 55 12.05 -21.66 8.26
CA LEU A 55 11.28 -20.44 8.53
C LEU A 55 10.07 -20.39 7.61
N THR A 56 9.03 -19.70 8.08
CA THR A 56 7.81 -19.45 7.32
C THR A 56 7.55 -17.96 7.25
N MET A 57 7.12 -17.47 6.10
CA MET A 57 6.70 -16.10 5.85
C MET A 57 5.30 -16.10 5.25
N THR A 58 4.45 -15.19 5.71
CA THR A 58 3.07 -15.03 5.21
C THR A 58 2.93 -13.64 4.63
N PHE A 59 2.43 -13.58 3.40
CA PHE A 59 2.24 -12.36 2.64
C PHE A 59 0.76 -11.97 2.56
N SER A 60 0.47 -10.70 2.28
CA SER A 60 -0.90 -10.20 2.12
C SER A 60 -1.59 -10.71 0.85
N GLY A 61 -0.82 -11.16 -0.15
CA GLY A 61 -1.34 -11.74 -1.39
C GLY A 61 -0.57 -12.97 -1.88
N VAL A 62 -1.06 -13.52 -2.99
CA VAL A 62 -0.57 -14.77 -3.56
C VAL A 62 0.71 -14.53 -4.33
N LEU A 63 1.72 -15.36 -4.06
CA LEU A 63 3.03 -15.29 -4.68
C LEU A 63 3.05 -16.02 -6.03
N LEU A 64 3.88 -15.55 -6.95
CA LEU A 64 4.15 -16.18 -8.22
C LEU A 64 5.08 -17.38 -8.03
N ASP A 65 4.59 -18.57 -8.37
CA ASP A 65 5.33 -19.84 -8.27
C ASP A 65 5.99 -20.21 -9.62
N GLU A 66 6.97 -19.39 -10.01
CA GLU A 66 7.77 -19.58 -11.22
C GLU A 66 9.27 -19.58 -10.89
N PRO A 67 10.11 -20.32 -11.64
CA PRO A 67 11.55 -20.34 -11.39
C PRO A 67 12.17 -18.93 -11.39
N GLY A 68 12.87 -18.59 -10.31
CA GLY A 68 13.53 -17.28 -10.13
C GLY A 68 12.60 -16.14 -9.67
N ALA A 69 11.32 -16.41 -9.41
CA ALA A 69 10.40 -15.44 -8.82
C ALA A 69 10.65 -15.24 -7.31
N THR A 70 11.21 -16.24 -6.64
CA THR A 70 11.42 -16.25 -5.19
C THR A 70 12.87 -16.60 -4.86
N GLU A 71 13.45 -15.85 -3.93
CA GLU A 71 14.78 -16.07 -3.38
C GLU A 71 14.80 -15.71 -1.89
N VAL A 72 15.39 -16.57 -1.08
CA VAL A 72 15.59 -16.33 0.36
C VAL A 72 17.03 -16.66 0.72
N VAL A 73 17.66 -15.77 1.47
CA VAL A 73 19.00 -15.93 1.99
C VAL A 73 18.96 -15.71 3.50
N VAL A 74 19.44 -16.71 4.23
CA VAL A 74 19.53 -16.69 5.69
C VAL A 74 20.99 -16.83 6.10
N THR A 75 21.45 -15.94 6.96
CA THR A 75 22.85 -15.92 7.43
C THR A 75 22.96 -15.73 8.93
N ASP A 76 24.02 -16.29 9.52
CA ASP A 76 24.43 -16.00 10.90
C ASP A 76 25.13 -14.63 11.01
N ALA A 77 25.49 -14.24 12.24
CA ALA A 77 26.23 -13.02 12.51
C ALA A 77 27.65 -12.97 11.89
N ALA A 78 28.22 -14.12 11.50
CA ALA A 78 29.49 -14.21 10.80
C ALA A 78 29.34 -14.16 9.27
N GLY A 79 28.11 -14.13 8.75
CA GLY A 79 27.79 -14.14 7.32
C GLY A 79 27.77 -15.55 6.71
N SER A 80 27.84 -16.61 7.51
CA SER A 80 27.71 -17.99 7.03
C SER A 80 26.27 -18.26 6.60
N SER A 81 26.07 -18.88 5.44
CA SER A 81 24.73 -19.27 4.99
C SER A 81 24.15 -20.36 5.88
N LEU A 82 22.90 -20.18 6.26
CA LEU A 82 22.03 -21.14 6.96
C LEU A 82 20.87 -21.60 6.05
N THR A 83 20.83 -21.12 4.81
CA THR A 83 19.80 -21.46 3.81
C THR A 83 19.98 -22.89 3.34
N ASP A 84 18.89 -23.66 3.27
CA ASP A 84 18.93 -25.03 2.74
C ASP A 84 17.88 -25.25 1.64
N GLY A 85 18.34 -25.71 0.48
CA GLY A 85 17.51 -26.00 -0.69
C GLY A 85 16.65 -24.82 -1.17
N ASP A 86 15.68 -25.14 -2.03
CA ASP A 86 14.75 -24.18 -2.60
C ASP A 86 13.58 -23.88 -1.64
N PRO A 87 13.09 -22.63 -1.60
CA PRO A 87 11.86 -22.29 -0.88
C PRO A 87 10.65 -22.97 -1.50
N ARG A 88 9.65 -23.25 -0.67
CA ARG A 88 8.36 -23.83 -1.06
C ARG A 88 7.27 -22.79 -0.93
N LEU A 89 6.41 -22.68 -1.93
CA LEU A 89 5.28 -21.74 -1.94
C LEU A 89 3.96 -22.50 -1.81
N ASP A 90 3.04 -21.93 -1.03
CA ASP A 90 1.65 -22.37 -0.90
C ASP A 90 0.74 -21.12 -0.78
N GLY A 91 0.28 -20.64 -1.94
CA GLY A 91 -0.53 -19.43 -2.03
C GLY A 91 0.18 -18.19 -1.50
N THR A 92 -0.18 -17.75 -0.30
CA THR A 92 0.42 -16.58 0.36
C THR A 92 1.55 -16.94 1.34
N ARG A 93 1.87 -18.23 1.47
CA ARG A 93 2.88 -18.74 2.40
C ARG A 93 4.14 -19.14 1.65
N LEU A 94 5.28 -18.71 2.17
CA LEU A 94 6.62 -19.14 1.78
C LEU A 94 7.24 -19.91 2.94
N THR A 95 7.81 -21.08 2.67
CA THR A 95 8.59 -21.86 3.63
C THR A 95 10.01 -22.06 3.09
N GLN A 96 11.01 -21.63 3.85
CA GLN A 96 12.42 -21.82 3.51
C GLN A 96 13.04 -22.82 4.50
N PRO A 97 13.49 -24.00 4.04
CA PRO A 97 14.26 -24.91 4.87
C PRO A 97 15.60 -24.27 5.27
N LEU A 98 16.06 -24.59 6.48
CA LEU A 98 17.30 -24.08 7.05
C LEU A 98 18.21 -25.26 7.42
N SER A 99 19.51 -25.00 7.38
CA SER A 99 20.53 -25.97 7.78
C SER A 99 21.53 -25.36 8.77
N GLY A 100 22.22 -26.27 9.46
CA GLY A 100 23.25 -25.91 10.42
C GLY A 100 22.69 -25.44 11.75
N THR A 101 23.56 -24.78 12.53
CA THR A 101 23.24 -24.26 13.85
C THR A 101 23.82 -22.87 13.96
N ALA A 102 23.06 -21.96 14.56
CA ALA A 102 23.51 -20.60 14.83
C ALA A 102 23.30 -20.27 16.32
N SER A 103 24.08 -19.31 16.80
CA SER A 103 23.89 -18.68 18.10
C SER A 103 24.04 -17.17 17.94
N GLY A 104 23.15 -16.39 18.53
CA GLY A 104 23.09 -14.94 18.34
C GLY A 104 22.19 -14.54 17.17
N ALA A 105 22.49 -13.39 16.57
CA ALA A 105 21.65 -12.82 15.52
C ALA A 105 21.69 -13.64 14.23
N VAL A 106 20.51 -13.89 13.66
CA VAL A 106 20.29 -14.48 12.35
C VAL A 106 19.56 -13.46 11.49
N THR A 107 20.06 -13.25 10.26
CA THR A 107 19.47 -12.33 9.29
C THR A 107 18.77 -13.10 8.19
N VAL A 108 17.56 -12.67 7.85
CA VAL A 108 16.75 -13.20 6.75
C VAL A 108 16.57 -12.10 5.73
N ILE A 109 17.03 -12.32 4.51
CA ILE A 109 16.85 -11.44 3.35
C ILE A 109 16.02 -12.21 2.33
N TRP A 110 15.04 -11.55 1.72
CA TRP A 110 14.14 -12.20 0.79
C TRP A 110 13.75 -11.30 -0.36
N ARG A 111 13.38 -11.94 -1.45
CA ARG A 111 12.72 -11.34 -2.60
C ARG A 111 11.66 -12.32 -3.11
N VAL A 112 10.48 -11.81 -3.41
CA VAL A 112 9.37 -12.56 -4.02
C VAL A 112 8.78 -11.74 -5.16
N VAL A 113 8.01 -12.37 -6.04
CA VAL A 113 7.19 -11.70 -7.05
C VAL A 113 5.74 -12.01 -6.73
N SER A 114 4.92 -10.97 -6.60
CA SER A 114 3.48 -11.08 -6.46
C SER A 114 2.84 -11.70 -7.70
N SER A 115 1.68 -12.33 -7.55
CA SER A 115 0.93 -12.88 -8.69
C SER A 115 0.51 -11.84 -9.74
N ASP A 116 0.56 -10.54 -9.41
CA ASP A 116 0.37 -9.42 -10.34
C ASP A 116 1.64 -9.02 -11.12
N GLY A 117 2.79 -9.65 -10.82
CA GLY A 117 4.07 -9.48 -11.49
C GLY A 117 5.04 -8.50 -10.85
N HIS A 118 4.69 -7.86 -9.72
CA HIS A 118 5.59 -6.91 -9.06
C HIS A 118 6.57 -7.61 -8.10
N PRO A 119 7.89 -7.34 -8.19
CA PRO A 119 8.85 -7.84 -7.23
C PRO A 119 8.78 -7.04 -5.91
N VAL A 120 8.80 -7.75 -4.80
CA VAL A 120 8.86 -7.21 -3.44
C VAL A 120 10.05 -7.84 -2.73
N SER A 121 10.75 -7.07 -1.91
CA SER A 121 11.91 -7.55 -1.15
C SER A 121 11.94 -6.94 0.23
N GLY A 122 12.68 -7.58 1.14
CA GLY A 122 12.85 -7.08 2.48
C GLY A 122 13.89 -7.87 3.27
N GLN A 123 14.08 -7.44 4.52
CA GLN A 123 14.90 -8.16 5.48
C GLN A 123 14.28 -8.08 6.87
N TYR A 124 14.57 -9.09 7.69
CA TYR A 124 14.37 -9.03 9.14
C TYR A 124 15.42 -9.89 9.84
N SER A 125 15.45 -9.84 11.17
CA SER A 125 16.33 -10.68 11.98
C SER A 125 15.60 -11.33 13.14
N PHE A 126 16.14 -12.42 13.64
CA PHE A 126 15.77 -13.05 14.92
C PHE A 126 17.04 -13.52 15.64
N THR A 127 16.94 -13.89 16.91
CA THR A 127 18.09 -14.32 17.72
C THR A 127 17.93 -15.77 18.15
N VAL A 128 18.97 -16.57 17.99
CA VAL A 128 19.02 -17.96 18.44
C VAL A 128 19.84 -18.10 19.72
N GLY A 129 19.29 -18.80 20.71
CA GLY A 129 19.88 -18.99 22.02
C GLY A 129 19.71 -17.79 22.94
N THR A 130 20.06 -17.98 24.21
CA THR A 130 20.10 -16.88 25.18
C THR A 130 21.28 -16.00 24.82
N ALA A 131 21.04 -14.77 24.37
CA ALA A 131 22.08 -13.75 24.36
C ALA A 131 22.68 -13.73 25.79
N GLY A 132 23.92 -14.20 25.92
CA GLY A 132 24.62 -14.12 27.19
C GLY A 132 24.48 -12.70 27.71
N ALA A 133 24.16 -12.57 29.00
CA ALA A 133 24.19 -11.31 29.71
C ALA A 133 25.61 -10.74 29.70
N GLY A 134 26.02 -10.22 28.55
CA GLY A 134 27.07 -9.25 28.40
C GLY A 134 26.40 -7.90 28.60
N SER A 135 26.64 -7.29 29.75
CA SER A 135 26.50 -5.85 29.94
C SER A 135 27.17 -5.14 28.77
N GLU A 136 26.38 -4.70 27.80
CA GLU A 136 26.71 -3.53 27.01
C GLU A 136 25.73 -2.45 27.46
N THR A 137 26.29 -1.51 28.22
CA THR A 137 25.69 -0.27 28.69
C THR A 137 24.68 0.27 27.68
N ALA A 138 23.40 0.22 28.03
CA ALA A 138 22.38 1.01 27.37
C ALA A 138 22.81 2.49 27.47
N PRO A 139 23.04 3.20 26.35
CA PRO A 139 23.05 4.65 26.40
C PRO A 139 21.62 5.06 26.75
N SER A 140 21.45 5.78 27.85
CA SER A 140 20.20 6.46 28.16
C SER A 140 19.94 7.48 27.05
N ILE A 141 19.12 7.12 26.06
CA ILE A 141 18.61 8.08 25.07
C ILE A 141 17.47 8.83 25.78
N PRO A 142 17.55 10.17 25.89
CA PRO A 142 16.48 10.96 26.50
C PRO A 142 15.15 10.78 25.75
N ALA A 143 14.07 10.79 26.52
CA ALA A 143 12.70 10.74 26.06
C ALA A 143 12.38 11.82 25.01
N ALA A 144 11.47 11.44 24.12
CA ALA A 144 10.97 12.14 22.95
C ALA A 144 10.75 13.66 23.10
N SER A 145 11.12 14.38 22.04
CA SER A 145 10.40 15.59 21.60
C SER A 145 9.74 15.28 20.26
N PRO A 146 8.43 15.56 20.08
CA PRO A 146 7.77 15.35 18.80
C PRO A 146 8.17 16.51 17.87
N SER A 147 8.69 16.19 16.69
CA SER A 147 8.77 17.20 15.64
C SER A 147 8.52 16.58 14.28
N THR A 148 7.26 16.73 13.87
CA THR A 148 6.80 17.02 12.51
C THR A 148 7.26 16.04 11.43
N ALA A 149 6.37 15.09 11.11
CA ALA A 149 6.38 14.41 9.83
C ALA A 149 6.39 15.46 8.71
N VAL A 150 7.50 15.51 7.97
CA VAL A 150 7.58 16.30 6.74
C VAL A 150 6.86 15.50 5.69
N SER A 151 5.68 15.98 5.31
CA SER A 151 4.90 15.45 4.20
C SER A 151 5.66 15.64 2.88
N ALA A 152 5.57 14.58 2.08
CA ALA A 152 5.42 14.58 0.63
C ALA A 152 6.56 15.15 -0.23
N GLU A 153 7.25 14.20 -0.86
CA GLU A 153 7.33 14.06 -2.32
C GLU A 153 7.36 15.36 -3.13
N ALA A 154 8.57 15.70 -3.58
CA ALA A 154 8.74 16.46 -4.80
C ALA A 154 8.40 15.54 -6.00
N ASP A 155 7.11 15.35 -6.26
CA ASP A 155 6.65 14.85 -7.56
C ASP A 155 6.60 16.03 -8.53
N GLY A 156 7.33 15.92 -9.63
CA GLY A 156 7.35 16.88 -10.74
C GLY A 156 6.05 16.89 -11.56
N GLY A 157 4.97 16.37 -10.99
CA GLY A 157 3.63 16.38 -11.55
C GLY A 157 2.99 17.77 -11.50
N VAL A 158 2.10 18.02 -12.45
CA VAL A 158 1.27 19.23 -12.43
C VAL A 158 0.50 19.26 -11.09
N PRO A 159 0.59 20.34 -10.30
CA PRO A 159 0.03 20.36 -8.94
C PRO A 159 -1.45 19.98 -8.98
N VAL A 160 -1.88 19.12 -8.05
CA VAL A 160 -3.27 18.59 -7.98
C VAL A 160 -4.33 19.67 -8.11
N LEU A 161 -4.06 20.89 -7.63
CA LEU A 161 -4.93 22.06 -7.80
C LEU A 161 -5.26 22.38 -9.26
N VAL A 162 -4.34 22.17 -10.20
CA VAL A 162 -4.57 22.38 -11.64
C VAL A 162 -5.59 21.38 -12.16
N TRP A 163 -5.51 20.11 -11.77
CA TRP A 163 -6.49 19.09 -12.15
C TRP A 163 -7.86 19.35 -11.53
N ILE A 164 -7.91 19.84 -10.29
CA ILE A 164 -9.16 20.27 -9.62
C ILE A 164 -9.79 21.44 -10.37
N VAL A 165 -9.02 22.50 -10.67
CA VAL A 165 -9.52 23.67 -11.40
C VAL A 165 -9.97 23.31 -12.80
N LEU A 166 -9.22 22.45 -13.50
CA LEU A 166 -9.59 21.94 -14.82
C LEU A 166 -10.90 21.14 -14.75
N GLY A 167 -11.05 20.26 -13.76
CA GLY A 167 -12.29 19.50 -13.54
C GLY A 167 -13.50 20.40 -13.30
N ILE A 168 -13.35 21.44 -12.47
CA ILE A 168 -14.42 22.44 -12.21
C ILE A 168 -14.77 23.21 -13.49
N ALA A 169 -13.78 23.63 -14.27
CA ALA A 169 -13.99 24.37 -15.51
C ALA A 169 -14.75 23.53 -16.56
N VAL A 170 -14.36 22.26 -16.73
CA VAL A 170 -15.05 21.32 -17.64
C VAL A 170 -16.49 21.08 -17.17
N ALA A 171 -16.70 20.86 -15.88
CA ALA A 171 -18.03 20.63 -15.33
C ALA A 171 -18.96 21.86 -15.50
N ALA A 172 -18.43 23.06 -15.28
CA ALA A 172 -19.17 24.31 -15.49
C ALA A 172 -19.53 24.53 -16.97
N ALA A 173 -18.60 24.23 -17.89
CA ALA A 173 -18.84 24.33 -19.33
C ALA A 173 -19.92 23.34 -19.81
N LEU A 174 -19.87 22.10 -19.33
CA LEU A 174 -20.89 21.09 -19.64
C LEU A 174 -22.27 21.48 -19.07
N GLY A 175 -22.31 21.99 -17.83
CA GLY A 175 -23.54 22.50 -17.22
C GLY A 175 -24.15 23.67 -18.00
N ALA A 176 -23.32 24.61 -18.45
CA ALA A 176 -23.76 25.74 -19.28
C ALA A 176 -24.26 25.28 -20.67
N LEU A 177 -23.57 24.33 -21.30
CA LEU A 177 -23.97 23.75 -22.59
C LEU A 177 -25.34 23.08 -22.49
N VAL A 178 -25.55 22.24 -21.48
CA VAL A 178 -26.84 21.59 -21.22
C VAL A 178 -27.94 22.62 -20.99
N ALA A 179 -27.67 23.67 -20.20
CA ALA A 179 -28.64 24.75 -19.95
C ALA A 179 -29.01 25.52 -21.24
N VAL A 180 -28.04 25.75 -22.14
CA VAL A 180 -28.30 26.39 -23.44
C VAL A 180 -29.12 25.48 -24.35
N LEU A 181 -28.80 24.18 -24.43
CA LEU A 181 -29.55 23.24 -25.26
C LEU A 181 -31.01 23.10 -24.78
N LEU A 182 -31.23 23.00 -23.47
CA LEU A 182 -32.57 22.95 -22.87
C LEU A 182 -33.37 24.25 -23.10
N ARG A 183 -32.71 25.40 -23.19
CA ARG A 183 -33.36 26.68 -23.54
C ARG A 183 -33.73 26.80 -25.01
N ARG A 184 -32.94 26.20 -25.91
CA ARG A 184 -33.17 26.23 -27.36
C ARG A 184 -34.29 25.30 -27.81
N SER A 185 -34.61 24.28 -27.03
CA SER A 185 -35.73 23.36 -27.30
C SER A 185 -37.10 23.88 -26.83
N ALA A 186 -37.19 25.10 -26.28
CA ALA A 186 -38.47 25.69 -25.91
C ALA A 186 -39.21 26.19 -27.18
N PRO A 187 -40.41 25.68 -27.52
CA PRO A 187 -41.15 26.11 -28.70
C PRO A 187 -41.58 27.57 -28.58
N THR A 188 -41.44 28.32 -29.67
CA THR A 188 -42.01 29.67 -29.80
C THR A 188 -43.53 29.59 -29.66
N PRO A 189 -44.18 30.45 -28.85
CA PRO A 189 -45.63 30.52 -28.84
C PRO A 189 -46.06 31.02 -30.21
N GLU A 190 -46.77 30.20 -30.98
CA GLU A 190 -47.43 30.63 -32.21
C GLU A 190 -48.60 31.58 -31.85
N ASP A 191 -48.68 32.71 -32.56
CA ASP A 191 -49.79 33.67 -32.52
C ASP A 191 -51.05 33.11 -33.20
#